data_AF-A0A9X7Z733-F1
#
_entry.id   AF-A0A9X7Z733-F1
#
_cell.length_a   1.000
_cell.length_b   1.000
_cell.length_c   1.000
_cell.angle_alpha   90.00
_cell.angle_beta   90.00
_cell.angle_gamma   90.00
#
_symmetry.space_group_name_H-M   'P 1'
#
loop_
_entity.id
_entity.type
_entity.pdbx_description
1 polymer ?
#
loop_
_entity_poly.entity_id
_entity_poly.type
_entity_poly.pdbx_seq_one_letter_code
_entity_poly.pdbx_strand_id
1 'polypeptide(L)' 'MGLTSEEVGYRDAIRQIDRSLQRRLRALETELESCEPDEHCKIEARIEEVRHIVQIVESLHR' A
#
# COMPACT_ATOMS: atom_id res chain seq x y z
N MET A 1 -4.95 -5.19 30.68
CA MET A 1 -6.22 -5.25 29.93
C MET A 1 -5.91 -5.84 28.57
N GLY A 2 -6.63 -6.91 28.18
CA GLY A 2 -6.47 -7.52 26.85
C GLY A 2 -7.18 -6.68 25.78
N LEU A 3 -6.77 -6.85 24.53
CA LEU A 3 -7.46 -6.23 23.39
C LEU A 3 -8.89 -6.80 23.27
N THR A 4 -9.84 -5.91 22.99
CA THR A 4 -11.22 -6.25 22.64
C THR A 4 -11.26 -6.94 21.28
N SER A 5 -12.33 -7.71 21.02
CA SER A 5 -12.53 -8.38 19.73
C SER A 5 -12.59 -7.38 18.55
N GLU A 6 -13.07 -6.17 18.80
CA GLU A 6 -13.12 -5.10 17.81
C GLU A 6 -11.73 -4.60 17.46
N GLU A 7 -10.86 -4.37 18.47
CA GLU A 7 -9.46 -3.96 18.24
C GLU A 7 -8.66 -5.02 17.48
N VAL A 8 -8.93 -6.31 17.71
CA VAL A 8 -8.32 -7.40 16.92
C VAL A 8 -8.80 -7.34 15.47
N GLY A 9 -10.10 -7.17 15.24
CA GLY A 9 -10.67 -7.05 13.90
C GLY A 9 -10.10 -5.85 13.12
N TYR A 10 -9.97 -4.69 13.78
CA TYR A 10 -9.35 -3.51 13.18
C TYR A 10 -7.88 -3.75 12.80
N ARG A 11 -7.08 -4.36 13.69
CA ARG A 11 -5.68 -4.69 13.38
C ARG A 11 -5.55 -5.63 12.19
N ASP A 12 -6.42 -6.63 12.09
CA ASP A 12 -6.37 -7.57 10.97
C ASP A 12 -6.80 -6.92 9.64
N ALA A 13 -7.78 -6.01 9.68
CA ALA A 13 -8.16 -5.22 8.52
C ALA A 13 -7.00 -4.33 8.04
N ILE A 14 -6.32 -3.61 8.94
CA ILE A 14 -5.19 -2.74 8.58
C ILE A 14 -4.04 -3.59 7.99
N ARG A 15 -3.72 -4.75 8.58
CA ARG A 15 -2.73 -5.69 8.01
C ARG A 15 -3.12 -6.21 6.63
N GLN A 16 -4.40 -6.46 6.39
CA GLN A 16 -4.87 -6.90 5.08
C GLN A 16 -4.72 -5.79 4.03
N ILE A 17 -5.04 -4.55 4.40
CA ILE A 17 -4.85 -3.36 3.55
C ILE A 17 -3.37 -3.18 3.24
N ASP A 18 -2.49 -3.21 4.24
CA ASP A 18 -1.04 -3.08 4.07
C ASP A 18 -0.49 -4.12 3.09
N ARG A 19 -0.82 -5.41 3.28
CA ARG A 19 -0.42 -6.48 2.33
C ARG A 19 -0.92 -6.24 0.92
N SER A 20 -2.13 -5.71 0.75
CA SER A 20 -2.70 -5.40 -0.57
C SER A 20 -1.93 -4.27 -1.25
N LEU A 21 -1.64 -3.19 -0.51
CA LEU A 21 -0.87 -2.05 -1.00
C LEU A 21 0.55 -2.44 -1.38
N GLN A 22 1.24 -3.23 -0.56
CA GLN A 22 2.57 -3.75 -0.83
C GLN A 22 2.63 -4.62 -2.10
N ARG A 23 1.57 -5.40 -2.38
CA ARG A 23 1.46 -6.16 -3.64
C ARG A 23 1.23 -5.22 -4.82
N ARG A 24 0.37 -4.21 -4.66
CA ARG A 24 0.08 -3.24 -5.72
C ARG A 24 1.32 -2.43 -6.08
N LEU A 25 2.11 -2.02 -5.09
CA LEU A 25 3.36 -1.30 -5.28
C LEU A 25 4.33 -2.11 -6.13
N ARG A 26 4.59 -3.38 -5.76
CA ARG A 26 5.46 -4.27 -6.55
C ARG A 26 4.97 -4.45 -7.98
N ALA A 27 3.66 -4.61 -8.16
CA ALA A 27 3.09 -4.75 -9.50
C ALA A 27 3.32 -3.48 -10.34
N LEU A 28 3.17 -2.29 -9.75
CA LEU A 28 3.44 -1.03 -10.44
C LEU A 28 4.93 -0.82 -10.71
N GLU A 29 5.81 -1.23 -9.79
CA GLU A 29 7.28 -1.19 -10.00
C GLU A 29 7.69 -2.11 -11.17
N THR A 30 7.11 -3.32 -11.25
CA THR A 30 7.31 -4.20 -12.42
C THR A 30 6.70 -3.61 -13.70
N GLU A 31 5.52 -2.98 -13.62
CA GLU A 31 4.89 -2.29 -14.75
C GLU A 31 5.81 -1.18 -15.28
N LEU A 32 6.42 -0.39 -14.39
CA LEU A 32 7.36 0.69 -14.72
C LEU A 32 8.59 0.18 -15.48
N GLU A 33 9.17 -0.94 -15.03
CA GLU A 33 10.33 -1.56 -15.68
C GLU A 33 10.03 -2.02 -17.13
N SER A 34 8.77 -2.32 -17.43
CA SER A 34 8.35 -2.89 -18.72
C SER A 34 7.59 -1.91 -19.63
N CYS A 35 7.20 -0.75 -19.13
CA CYS A 35 6.36 0.19 -19.87
C CYS A 35 7.18 1.11 -20.78
N GLU A 36 6.51 1.63 -21.82
CA GLU A 36 7.08 2.59 -22.75
C GLU A 36 7.35 3.94 -22.07
N PRO A 37 8.37 4.71 -22.49
CA PRO A 37 8.76 5.96 -21.84
C PRO A 37 7.62 6.98 -21.63
N ASP A 38 6.65 7.02 -22.55
CA ASP A 38 5.49 7.91 -22.47
C ASP A 38 4.51 7.56 -21.33
N GLU A 39 4.60 6.34 -20.80
CA GLU A 39 3.78 5.85 -19.68
C GLU A 39 4.49 5.92 -18.33
N HIS A 40 5.82 6.13 -18.31
CA HIS A 40 6.65 6.19 -17.08
C HIS A 40 6.09 7.20 -16.09
N CYS A 41 5.84 8.44 -16.53
CA CYS A 41 5.33 9.51 -15.66
C CYS A 41 4.00 9.14 -14.98
N LYS A 42 3.12 8.40 -15.67
CA LYS A 42 1.81 7.98 -15.12
C LYS A 42 1.99 6.87 -14.08
N ILE A 43 2.88 5.92 -14.35
CA ILE A 43 3.13 4.80 -13.45
C ILE A 43 3.90 5.28 -12.21
N GLU A 44 4.88 6.17 -12.36
CA GLU A 44 5.57 6.83 -11.26
C GLU A 44 4.61 7.59 -10.34
N ALA A 45 3.69 8.39 -10.90
CA ALA A 45 2.67 9.08 -10.11
C ALA A 45 1.80 8.09 -9.30
N ARG A 46 1.39 6.97 -9.90
CA ARG A 46 0.61 5.92 -9.20
C ARG A 46 1.44 5.22 -8.12
N ILE A 47 2.73 5.02 -8.33
CA ILE A 47 3.66 4.48 -7.33
C ILE A 47 3.75 5.43 -6.14
N GLU A 48 3.91 6.73 -6.38
CA GLU A 48 3.95 7.75 -5.33
C GLU A 48 2.65 7.80 -4.52
N GLU A 49 1.50 7.75 -5.19
CA GLU A 49 0.20 7.67 -4.52
C GLU A 49 0.10 6.44 -3.62
N VAL A 50 0.48 5.25 -4.12
CA VAL A 50 0.44 4.02 -3.32
C VAL A 50 1.42 4.09 -2.13
N ARG A 51 2.64 4.63 -2.33
CA ARG A 51 3.61 4.84 -1.25
C ARG A 51 3.06 5.78 -0.18
N HIS A 52 2.39 6.85 -0.58
CA HIS A 52 1.76 7.77 0.36
C HIS A 52 0.67 7.08 1.19
N ILE A 53 -0.17 6.26 0.56
CA ILE A 53 -1.21 5.51 1.27
C ILE A 53 -0.58 4.49 2.23
N VAL A 54 0.50 3.81 1.85
CA VAL A 54 1.25 2.91 2.75
C VAL A 54 1.72 3.66 3.99
N GLN A 55 2.30 4.85 3.83
CA GLN A 55 2.75 5.67 4.97
C GLN A 55 1.59 6.05 5.91
N ILE A 56 0.42 6.38 5.35
CA ILE A 56 -0.79 6.64 6.15
C ILE A 56 -1.17 5.39 6.94
N VAL A 57 -1.27 4.23 6.27
CA VAL A 57 -1.62 2.95 6.91
C VAL A 57 -0.62 2.57 8.01
N GLU A 58 0.67 2.75 7.77
CA GLU A 58 1.73 2.54 8.78
C GLU A 58 1.60 3.49 9.97
N SER A 59 1.16 4.73 9.74
CA SER A 59 0.92 5.69 10.83
C SER A 59 -0.28 5.30 11.71
N LEU A 60 -1.28 4.61 11.15
CA LEU A 60 -2.42 4.07 11.90
C LEU A 60 -2.06 2.84 12.75
N HIS A 61 -0.90 2.23 12.51
CA HIS A 61 -0.39 1.10 13.29
C HIS A 61 0.47 1.53 14.50
N ARG A 62 0.86 2.81 14.62
CA ARG A 62 1.65 3.33 15.77
C ARG A 62 0.77 3.64 16.97
#